data_AF-H0GKU8-F1
#
_entry.id   AF-H0GKU8-F1
#
_cell.length_a   1.000
_cell.length_b   1.000
_cell.length_c   1.000
_cell.angle_alpha   90.00
_cell.angle_beta   90.00
_cell.angle_gamma   90.00
#
_symmetry.space_group_name_H-M   'P 1'
#
loop_
_entity.id
_entity.type
_entity.pdbx_description
1 polymer ?
#
loop_
_entity_poly.entity_id
_entity_poly.type
_entity_poly.pdbx_seq_one_letter_code
_entity_poly.pdbx_strand_id
1 'polypeptide(L)'
;MERDNLDKIFKINTFAPLQFIQELAPSRHSTRQCYIVNIASILGILTPAKVAAYAASKAALIAFHQSYSFELQNEGVRNIRTLLVTPGQLNTEMFAGFKPPRQFFAPVIDITTLAAKIVRYCELGQRGQLNEPFYCSFAHLLMCVPYSLQRIVRSFSRIDCCLPDE
;
A
#
# COMPACT_ATOMS: atom_id res chain seq x y z
N MET A 1 -13.82 -15.64 -8.28
CA MET A 1 -13.21 -14.49 -8.97
C MET A 1 -13.51 -14.59 -10.45
N GLU A 2 -14.37 -13.71 -10.93
CA GLU A 2 -14.67 -13.57 -12.36
C GLU A 2 -13.50 -12.86 -13.07
N ARG A 3 -13.14 -13.27 -14.29
CA ARG A 3 -11.95 -12.73 -15.01
C ARG A 3 -12.05 -11.22 -15.22
N ASP A 4 -13.25 -10.73 -15.52
CA ASP A 4 -13.51 -9.31 -15.77
C ASP A 4 -13.23 -8.45 -14.51
N ASN A 5 -13.44 -9.02 -13.32
CA ASN A 5 -13.14 -8.35 -12.06
C ASN A 5 -11.62 -8.26 -11.83
N LEU A 6 -10.87 -9.34 -12.12
CA LEU A 6 -9.40 -9.37 -12.00
C LEU A 6 -8.74 -8.32 -12.90
N ASP A 7 -9.11 -8.27 -14.19
CA ASP A 7 -8.57 -7.32 -15.14
C ASP A 7 -8.84 -5.88 -14.72
N LYS A 8 -10.04 -5.60 -14.23
CA LYS A 8 -10.43 -4.27 -13.74
C LYS A 8 -9.59 -3.87 -12.52
N ILE A 9 -9.40 -4.79 -11.57
CA ILE A 9 -8.59 -4.55 -10.37
C ILE A 9 -7.15 -4.16 -10.75
N PHE A 10 -6.50 -4.91 -11.64
CA PHE A 10 -5.13 -4.59 -12.06
C PHE A 10 -5.03 -3.31 -12.91
N LYS A 11 -5.99 -3.09 -13.82
CA LYS A 11 -6.05 -1.85 -14.61
C LYS A 11 -6.12 -0.62 -13.73
N ILE A 12 -6.95 -0.64 -12.69
CA ILE A 12 -7.15 0.50 -11.80
C ILE A 12 -6.03 0.62 -10.77
N ASN A 13 -5.69 -0.46 -10.07
CA ASN A 13 -4.79 -0.39 -8.91
C ASN A 13 -3.31 -0.43 -9.28
N THR A 14 -2.96 -0.88 -10.48
CA THR A 14 -1.57 -1.09 -10.90
C THR A 14 -1.27 -0.33 -12.18
N PHE A 15 -1.90 -0.68 -13.31
CA PHE A 15 -1.49 -0.13 -14.60
C PHE A 15 -1.74 1.37 -14.72
N ALA A 16 -2.90 1.88 -14.28
CA ALA A 16 -3.20 3.31 -14.34
C ALA A 16 -2.20 4.17 -13.54
N PRO A 17 -1.88 3.89 -12.26
CA PRO A 17 -0.81 4.60 -11.55
C PRO A 17 0.55 4.57 -12.26
N LEU A 18 0.96 3.43 -12.82
CA LEU A 18 2.22 3.30 -13.54
C LEU A 18 2.24 4.15 -14.82
N GLN A 19 1.15 4.14 -15.57
CA GLN A 19 0.99 4.97 -16.77
C GLN A 19 0.99 6.46 -16.42
N PHE A 20 0.31 6.88 -15.35
CA PHE A 20 0.38 8.27 -14.90
C PHE A 20 1.79 8.70 -14.54
N ILE A 21 2.58 7.83 -13.92
CA ILE A 21 3.99 8.12 -13.64
C ILE A 21 4.79 8.26 -14.94
N GLN A 22 4.59 7.37 -15.92
CA GLN A 22 5.28 7.44 -17.21
C GLN A 22 4.97 8.71 -17.99
N GLU A 23 3.71 9.14 -17.99
CA GLU A 23 3.25 10.30 -18.77
C GLU A 23 3.49 11.64 -18.06
N LEU A 24 3.41 11.68 -16.73
CA LEU A 24 3.45 12.93 -15.96
C LEU A 24 4.78 13.19 -15.26
N ALA A 25 5.63 12.18 -15.06
CA ALA A 25 6.93 12.39 -14.44
C ALA A 25 7.81 13.26 -15.36
N PRO A 26 8.39 14.36 -14.83
CA PRO A 26 9.25 15.21 -15.63
C PRO A 26 10.56 14.47 -15.96
N SER A 27 11.18 14.82 -17.09
CA SER A 27 12.56 14.40 -17.38
C SER A 27 13.50 14.76 -16.22
N ARG A 28 14.55 13.95 -16.01
CA ARG A 28 15.62 14.21 -15.04
C ARG A 28 16.34 15.55 -15.25
N HIS A 29 16.27 16.11 -16.46
CA HIS A 29 16.86 17.42 -16.80
C HIS A 29 15.89 18.59 -16.64
N SER A 30 14.65 18.33 -16.19
CA SER A 30 13.63 19.36 -16.00
C SER A 30 13.84 20.14 -14.71
N THR A 31 13.47 21.43 -14.72
CA THR A 31 13.39 22.26 -13.52
C THR A 31 12.13 21.99 -12.69
N ARG A 32 11.14 21.29 -13.27
CA ARG A 32 9.88 20.96 -12.59
C ARG A 32 10.13 19.97 -11.46
N GLN A 33 9.64 20.31 -10.28
CA GLN A 33 9.58 19.40 -9.14
C GLN A 33 8.33 18.53 -9.25
N CYS A 34 8.47 17.24 -8.98
CA CYS A 34 7.39 16.27 -8.97
C CYS A 34 7.44 15.47 -7.67
N TYR A 35 6.28 15.24 -7.08
CA TYR A 35 6.13 14.38 -5.91
C TYR A 35 5.11 13.30 -6.25
N ILE A 36 5.56 12.05 -6.27
CA ILE A 36 4.75 10.88 -6.57
C ILE A 36 4.36 10.21 -5.26
N VAL A 37 3.06 10.13 -4.99
CA VAL A 37 2.50 9.44 -3.82
C VAL A 37 1.73 8.21 -4.30
N ASN A 38 2.24 7.01 -3.98
CA ASN A 38 1.53 5.77 -4.29
C ASN A 38 0.78 5.27 -3.07
N ILE A 39 -0.55 5.18 -3.17
CA ILE A 39 -1.42 4.63 -2.11
C ILE A 39 -1.60 3.13 -2.34
N ALA A 40 -0.81 2.33 -1.65
CA ALA A 40 -0.86 0.88 -1.67
C ALA A 40 -1.80 0.34 -0.57
N SER A 41 -1.42 -0.74 0.10
CA SER A 41 -2.13 -1.32 1.24
C SER A 41 -1.22 -2.30 1.98
N ILE A 42 -1.41 -2.45 3.29
CA ILE A 42 -0.76 -3.53 4.05
C ILE A 42 -1.17 -4.92 3.55
N LEU A 43 -2.34 -5.04 2.91
CA LEU A 43 -2.82 -6.30 2.34
C LEU A 43 -1.97 -6.79 1.18
N GLY A 44 -1.24 -5.88 0.50
CA GLY A 44 -0.24 -6.26 -0.50
C GLY A 44 1.00 -6.96 0.09
N ILE A 45 1.14 -6.96 1.43
CA ILE A 45 2.21 -7.64 2.15
C ILE A 45 1.65 -8.86 2.89
N LEU A 46 0.57 -8.68 3.68
CA LEU A 46 -0.01 -9.73 4.51
C LEU A 46 -0.85 -10.76 3.75
N THR A 47 -1.36 -10.40 2.56
CA THR A 47 -2.06 -11.31 1.63
C THR A 47 -3.13 -12.21 2.28
N PRO A 48 -4.16 -11.65 2.95
CA PRO A 48 -5.25 -12.47 3.52
C PRO A 48 -6.10 -13.16 2.45
N ALA A 49 -6.78 -14.23 2.86
CA ALA A 49 -7.77 -14.90 2.03
C ALA A 49 -8.89 -13.93 1.60
N LYS A 50 -9.58 -14.30 0.52
CA LYS A 50 -10.71 -13.57 -0.10
C LYS A 50 -10.36 -12.28 -0.84
N VAL A 51 -9.15 -11.75 -0.67
CA VAL A 51 -8.68 -10.53 -1.33
C VAL A 51 -7.48 -10.74 -2.26
N ALA A 52 -7.43 -11.87 -2.96
CA ALA A 52 -6.23 -12.29 -3.69
C ALA A 52 -5.86 -11.35 -4.84
N ALA A 53 -6.84 -10.86 -5.62
CA ALA A 53 -6.57 -9.97 -6.75
C ALA A 53 -6.18 -8.58 -6.27
N TYR A 54 -6.89 -8.03 -5.27
CA TYR A 54 -6.54 -6.75 -4.68
C TYR A 54 -5.16 -6.80 -4.04
N ALA A 55 -4.88 -7.82 -3.22
CA ALA A 55 -3.58 -7.99 -2.57
C ALA A 55 -2.46 -8.08 -3.61
N ALA A 56 -2.64 -8.87 -4.68
CA ALA A 56 -1.66 -8.95 -5.77
C ALA A 56 -1.46 -7.60 -6.49
N SER A 57 -2.54 -6.87 -6.80
CA SER A 57 -2.45 -5.55 -7.45
C SER A 57 -1.73 -4.50 -6.58
N LYS A 58 -1.95 -4.54 -5.26
CA LYS A 58 -1.28 -3.67 -4.29
C LYS A 58 0.17 -4.08 -4.06
N ALA A 59 0.47 -5.38 -4.06
CA ALA A 59 1.84 -5.90 -4.02
C ALA A 59 2.65 -5.43 -5.24
N ALA A 60 2.05 -5.48 -6.44
CA ALA A 60 2.68 -4.99 -7.67
C ALA A 60 3.01 -3.49 -7.58
N LEU A 61 2.09 -2.67 -7.04
CA LEU A 61 2.34 -1.24 -6.84
C LEU A 61 3.45 -0.98 -5.80
N ILE A 62 3.53 -1.77 -4.72
CA ILE A 62 4.60 -1.68 -3.71
C ILE A 62 5.96 -2.00 -4.36
N ALA A 63 6.06 -3.11 -5.07
CA ALA A 63 7.28 -3.54 -5.73
C ALA A 63 7.76 -2.50 -6.77
N PHE A 64 6.84 -2.02 -7.61
CA PHE A 64 7.14 -0.96 -8.57
C PHE A 64 7.65 0.30 -7.87
N HIS A 65 6.96 0.77 -6.82
CA HIS A 65 7.36 1.98 -6.11
C HIS A 65 8.77 1.85 -5.52
N GLN A 66 9.08 0.71 -4.91
CA GLN A 66 10.39 0.45 -4.32
C GLN A 66 11.49 0.47 -5.37
N SER A 67 11.32 -0.28 -6.47
CA SER A 67 12.30 -0.30 -7.59
C SER A 67 12.51 1.09 -8.15
N TYR A 68 11.42 1.76 -8.54
CA TYR A 68 11.47 3.08 -9.16
C TYR A 68 12.11 4.14 -8.24
N SER A 69 11.84 4.09 -6.93
CA SER A 69 12.46 5.01 -5.97
C SER A 69 13.97 4.82 -5.87
N PHE A 70 14.45 3.57 -5.88
CA PHE A 70 15.87 3.28 -5.87
C PHE A 70 16.55 3.58 -7.21
N GLU A 71 15.88 3.37 -8.33
CA GLU A 71 16.34 3.78 -9.66
C GLU A 71 16.58 5.30 -9.69
N LEU A 72 15.59 6.10 -9.29
CA LEU A 72 15.72 7.56 -9.19
C LEU A 72 16.87 7.98 -8.27
N GLN A 73 17.07 7.28 -7.15
CA GLN A 73 18.17 7.56 -6.24
C GLN A 73 19.53 7.24 -6.87
N ASN A 74 19.66 6.07 -7.50
CA ASN A 74 20.89 5.60 -8.13
C ASN A 74 21.30 6.49 -9.32
N GLU A 75 20.32 6.99 -10.07
CA GLU A 75 20.54 7.94 -11.17
C GLU A 75 20.76 9.39 -10.69
N GLY A 76 20.68 9.66 -9.39
CA GLY A 76 20.87 10.99 -8.82
C GLY A 76 19.73 11.97 -9.15
N VAL A 77 18.54 11.47 -9.49
CA VAL A 77 17.36 12.29 -9.79
C VAL A 77 16.84 12.96 -8.50
N ARG A 78 16.91 14.29 -8.47
CA ARG A 78 16.53 15.11 -7.29
C ARG A 78 15.19 15.82 -7.44
N ASN A 79 14.77 16.08 -8.67
CA ASN A 79 13.52 16.78 -8.97
C ASN A 79 12.28 15.91 -8.83
N ILE A 80 12.44 14.59 -8.70
CA ILE A 80 11.36 13.64 -8.41
C ILE A 80 11.53 13.11 -6.99
N ARG A 81 10.46 13.15 -6.20
CA ARG A 81 10.38 12.53 -4.87
C ARG A 81 9.25 11.50 -4.86
N THR A 82 9.41 10.47 -4.04
CA THR A 82 8.47 9.37 -3.95
C THR A 82 8.10 9.08 -2.50
N LEU A 83 6.81 8.83 -2.27
CA LEU A 83 6.27 8.34 -1.00
C LEU A 83 5.36 7.14 -1.24
N LEU A 84 5.65 6.03 -0.57
CA LEU A 84 4.77 4.87 -0.52
C LEU A 84 3.89 4.99 0.72
N VAL A 85 2.58 4.87 0.56
CA VAL A 85 1.65 4.80 1.70
C VAL A 85 1.09 3.39 1.77
N THR A 86 1.31 2.69 2.88
CA THR A 86 0.69 1.38 3.14
C THR A 86 -0.27 1.50 4.32
N PRO A 87 -1.53 1.92 4.07
CA PRO A 87 -2.52 1.94 5.12
C PRO A 87 -2.91 0.51 5.48
N GLY A 88 -3.12 0.31 6.78
CA GLY A 88 -3.90 -0.76 7.35
C GLY A 88 -5.39 -0.51 7.15
N GLN A 89 -6.18 -0.90 8.13
CA GLN A 89 -7.63 -0.78 8.01
C GLN A 89 -8.09 0.68 8.15
N LEU A 90 -8.83 1.15 7.14
CA LEU A 90 -9.45 2.47 7.10
C LEU A 90 -10.96 2.36 7.34
N ASN A 91 -11.56 3.38 7.98
CA ASN A 91 -13.01 3.49 8.13
C ASN A 91 -13.70 3.96 6.84
N THR A 92 -13.64 3.15 5.78
CA THR A 92 -14.26 3.49 4.48
C THR A 92 -15.44 2.58 4.17
N GLU A 93 -16.30 2.99 3.25
CA GLU A 93 -17.43 2.17 2.76
C GLU A 93 -16.99 0.80 2.23
N MET A 94 -15.76 0.69 1.69
CA MET A 94 -15.13 -0.57 1.27
C MET A 94 -15.02 -1.59 2.42
N PHE A 95 -15.01 -1.13 3.67
CA PHE A 95 -15.00 -1.97 4.87
C PHE A 95 -16.23 -1.74 5.76
N ALA A 96 -17.30 -1.11 5.25
CA ALA A 96 -18.54 -0.93 6.00
C ALA A 96 -19.14 -2.30 6.37
N GLY A 97 -19.39 -2.52 7.67
CA GLY A 97 -19.83 -3.82 8.21
C GLY A 97 -18.71 -4.65 8.84
N PHE A 98 -17.46 -4.22 8.75
CA PHE A 98 -16.33 -4.88 9.38
C PHE A 98 -16.14 -4.42 10.84
N LYS A 99 -16.19 -5.36 11.79
CA LYS A 99 -15.69 -5.16 13.16
C LYS A 99 -14.50 -6.12 13.37
N PRO A 100 -13.26 -5.62 13.55
CA PRO A 100 -12.15 -6.51 13.84
C PRO A 100 -12.45 -7.24 15.16
N PRO A 101 -12.12 -8.54 15.27
CA PRO A 101 -12.38 -9.30 16.50
C PRO A 101 -11.62 -8.72 17.71
N ARG A 102 -10.55 -7.94 17.48
CA ARG A 102 -9.75 -7.26 18.51
C ARG A 102 -9.18 -5.93 17.99
N GLN A 103 -9.90 -4.83 18.22
CA GLN A 103 -9.50 -3.45 17.85
C GLN A 103 -8.11 -3.02 18.37
N PHE A 104 -7.57 -3.71 19.38
CA PHE A 104 -6.24 -3.42 19.93
C PHE A 104 -5.08 -3.67 18.95
N PHE A 105 -5.20 -4.68 18.07
CA PHE A 105 -4.14 -5.04 17.11
C PHE A 105 -4.32 -4.40 15.73
N ALA A 106 -5.50 -3.83 15.46
CA ALA A 106 -5.82 -3.13 14.22
C ALA A 106 -6.70 -1.92 14.55
N PRO A 107 -6.13 -0.84 15.12
CA PRO A 107 -6.88 0.39 15.31
C PRO A 107 -7.31 0.92 13.94
N VAL A 108 -8.56 1.33 13.86
CA VAL A 108 -9.11 1.93 12.65
C VAL A 108 -8.43 3.29 12.47
N ILE A 109 -7.79 3.49 11.33
CA ILE A 109 -7.10 4.73 11.02
C ILE A 109 -8.15 5.79 10.66
N ASP A 110 -8.04 6.94 11.30
CA ASP A 110 -8.78 8.12 10.87
C ASP A 110 -8.21 8.65 9.54
N ILE A 111 -9.09 8.74 8.54
CA ILE A 111 -8.74 9.11 7.16
C ILE A 111 -8.23 10.56 7.12
N THR A 112 -8.79 11.45 7.95
CA THR A 112 -8.40 12.87 7.96
C THR A 112 -6.97 13.02 8.49
N THR A 113 -6.63 12.27 9.54
CA THR A 113 -5.27 12.22 10.10
C THR A 113 -4.27 11.64 9.11
N LEU A 114 -4.62 10.55 8.40
CA LEU A 114 -3.75 9.97 7.38
C LEU A 114 -3.52 10.95 6.22
N ALA A 115 -4.58 11.60 5.73
CA ALA A 115 -4.48 12.61 4.68
C ALA A 115 -3.59 13.79 5.10
N ALA A 116 -3.78 14.31 6.32
CA ALA A 116 -2.95 15.38 6.87
C ALA A 116 -1.46 14.96 6.97
N LYS A 117 -1.17 13.72 7.37
CA LYS A 117 0.20 13.18 7.37
C LYS A 117 0.78 13.13 5.96
N ILE A 118 0.03 12.64 4.96
CA ILE A 118 0.50 12.60 3.56
C ILE A 118 0.83 14.01 3.06
N VAL A 119 -0.06 14.98 3.27
CA VAL A 119 0.16 16.38 2.88
C VAL A 119 1.43 16.93 3.54
N ARG A 120 1.61 16.70 4.83
CA ARG A 120 2.81 17.12 5.55
C ARG A 120 4.10 16.50 4.97
N TYR A 121 4.08 15.23 4.57
CA TYR A 121 5.23 14.60 3.89
C TYR A 121 5.54 15.27 2.55
N CYS A 122 4.49 15.64 1.80
CA CYS A 122 4.63 16.38 0.54
C CYS A 122 5.25 17.76 0.76
N GLU A 123 4.75 18.53 1.72
CA GLU A 123 5.26 19.86 2.08
C GLU A 123 6.73 19.83 2.52
N LEU A 124 7.11 18.83 3.33
CA LEU A 124 8.48 18.65 3.81
C LEU A 124 9.41 18.06 2.75
N GLY A 125 8.90 17.58 1.62
CA GLY A 125 9.70 16.92 0.60
C GLY A 125 10.36 15.62 1.09
N GLN A 126 9.77 14.95 2.08
CA GLN A 126 10.32 13.70 2.63
C GLN A 126 10.18 12.57 1.62
N ARG A 127 11.11 11.61 1.61
CA ARG A 127 11.04 10.39 0.79
C ARG A 127 10.85 9.19 1.72
N GLY A 128 10.22 8.12 1.25
CA GLY A 128 10.19 6.85 1.98
C GLY A 128 8.83 6.19 2.03
N GLN A 129 8.52 5.56 3.17
CA GLN A 129 7.29 4.80 3.38
C GLN A 129 6.53 5.31 4.60
N LEU A 130 5.23 5.59 4.42
CA LEU A 130 4.28 5.91 5.48
C LEU A 130 3.41 4.67 5.72
N ASN A 131 3.73 3.94 6.79
CA ASN A 131 3.02 2.73 7.20
C ASN A 131 2.16 3.07 8.41
N GLU A 132 0.84 2.97 8.26
CA GLU A 132 -0.10 3.35 9.31
C GLU A 132 -1.11 2.21 9.52
N PRO A 133 -1.43 1.82 10.77
CA PRO A 133 -0.73 2.21 12.00
C PRO A 133 0.62 1.50 12.13
N PHE A 134 1.41 1.84 13.16
CA PHE A 134 2.81 1.42 13.33
C PHE A 134 3.08 -0.09 13.15
N TYR A 135 2.15 -0.99 13.50
CA TYR A 135 2.34 -2.44 13.31
C TYR A 135 2.55 -2.82 11.84
N CYS A 136 2.03 -2.03 10.89
CA CYS A 136 2.20 -2.25 9.46
C CYS A 136 3.69 -2.24 9.06
N SER A 137 4.53 -1.49 9.78
CA SER A 137 5.98 -1.49 9.57
C SER A 137 6.63 -2.85 9.80
N PHE A 138 6.04 -3.71 10.64
CA PHE A 138 6.56 -5.05 10.94
C PHE A 138 5.91 -6.16 10.09
N ALA A 139 5.00 -5.84 9.18
CA ALA A 139 4.31 -6.85 8.37
C ALA A 139 5.30 -7.69 7.54
N HIS A 140 6.36 -7.08 7.01
CA HIS A 140 7.41 -7.82 6.30
C HIS A 140 8.12 -8.83 7.21
N LEU A 141 8.40 -8.48 8.47
CA LEU A 141 9.01 -9.42 9.43
C LEU A 141 8.08 -10.59 9.72
N LEU A 142 6.78 -10.34 9.85
CA LEU A 142 5.79 -11.40 10.04
C LEU A 142 5.75 -12.36 8.84
N MET A 143 5.96 -11.87 7.61
CA MET A 143 6.00 -12.73 6.43
C MET A 143 7.33 -13.48 6.27
N CYS A 144 8.37 -13.12 7.02
CA CYS A 144 9.65 -13.83 7.02
C CYS A 144 9.70 -15.04 7.97
N VAL A 145 8.74 -15.21 8.88
CA VAL A 145 8.73 -16.35 9.82
C VAL A 145 8.28 -17.65 9.13
N PRO A 146 8.66 -18.84 9.63
CA PRO A 146 8.19 -20.13 9.09
C PRO A 146 6.67 -20.22 8.91
N TYR A 147 6.22 -20.91 7.87
CA TYR A 147 4.80 -21.03 7.51
C TYR A 147 3.90 -21.49 8.67
N SER A 148 4.39 -22.39 9.53
CA SER A 148 3.67 -22.84 10.73
C SER A 148 3.36 -21.69 11.70
N LEU A 149 4.32 -20.79 11.92
CA LEU A 149 4.12 -19.60 12.76
C LEU A 149 3.20 -18.58 12.08
N GLN A 150 3.33 -18.40 10.77
CA GLN A 150 2.40 -17.56 10.00
C GLN A 150 0.96 -18.04 10.16
N ARG A 151 0.72 -19.35 10.02
CA ARG A 151 -0.61 -19.94 10.23
C ARG A 151 -1.17 -19.67 11.62
N ILE A 152 -0.34 -19.77 12.66
CA ILE A 152 -0.76 -19.47 14.04
C ILE A 152 -1.15 -17.99 14.17
N VAL A 153 -0.31 -17.07 13.69
CA VAL A 153 -0.60 -15.63 13.76
C VAL A 153 -1.85 -15.27 12.97
N ARG A 154 -2.01 -15.82 11.76
CA ARG A 154 -3.20 -15.62 10.92
C ARG A 154 -4.47 -16.17 11.55
N SER A 155 -4.39 -17.35 12.16
CA SER A 155 -5.52 -17.94 12.90
C SER A 155 -5.87 -17.11 14.14
N PHE A 156 -4.87 -16.58 14.85
CA PHE A 156 -5.07 -15.74 16.03
C PHE A 156 -5.65 -14.36 15.68
N SER A 157 -5.21 -13.76 14.57
CA SER A 157 -5.72 -12.47 14.08
C SER A 157 -7.06 -12.58 13.36
N ARG A 158 -7.43 -13.79 12.90
CA ARG A 158 -8.60 -14.08 12.05
C ARG A 158 -8.62 -13.28 10.73
N ILE A 159 -7.45 -12.86 10.25
CA ILE A 159 -7.32 -12.00 9.06
C ILE A 159 -7.93 -12.64 7.80
N ASP A 160 -7.95 -13.97 7.73
CA ASP A 160 -8.46 -14.75 6.60
C ASP A 160 -10.00 -14.89 6.59
N CYS A 161 -10.66 -14.63 7.72
CA CYS A 161 -12.10 -14.84 7.87
C CYS A 161 -12.91 -13.54 7.90
N CYS A 162 -12.24 -12.40 8.12
CA CYS A 162 -12.92 -11.14 8.42
C CYS A 162 -13.21 -10.27 7.18
N LEU A 163 -12.59 -10.55 6.03
CA LEU A 163 -12.78 -9.75 4.83
C LEU A 163 -14.01 -10.22 4.01
N PRO A 164 -14.70 -9.30 3.31
CA PRO A 164 -15.70 -9.66 2.31
C PRO A 164 -15.03 -10.36 1.12
N ASP A 165 -15.80 -11.12 0.36
CA ASP A 165 -15.32 -11.75 -0.88
C ASP A 165 -15.19 -10.71 -2.00
N GLU A 166 -14.13 -10.83 -2.82
CA GLU A 166 -13.81 -9.99 -3.98
C GLU A 166 -14.65 -10.24 -5.24
#